data_AF-A0A2T7L3S1-F1
#
_entry.id   AF-A0A2T7L3S1-F1
#
_cell.length_a   1.000
_cell.length_b   1.000
_cell.length_c   1.000
_cell.angle_alpha   90.00
_cell.angle_beta   90.00
_cell.angle_gamma   90.00
#
_symmetry.space_group_name_H-M   'P 1'
#
loop_
_entity.id
_entity.type
_entity.pdbx_description
1 polymer ?
#
loop_
_entity_poly.entity_id
_entity_poly.type
_entity_poly.pdbx_seq_one_letter_code
_entity_poly.pdbx_strand_id
1 'polypeptide(L)'
;MASPVALAHDFPFDPAHGYTGPDQLLKVPAPPAPADFEVFWRDRYARARAVDTRPVLGPVEEERDGVRIHGITYTSVGGVRLGGWLALPAEGPVRYGFVVGHGYGGRQDPGRDLPPPLPGAAAILPCVRGMGERGRVDGIPDLADEHVLYGIGSRDSYVIGDCVADLWCAASALTEAVPELAGAGRPGGPRLGYLGESFGGGLGALALPWESRFGAAQLTVPTFGNHPLRLTLPCTGSGEAVRAHHREHSEVTGVLRYFDAATAAGRLELPTLVAAALFDPAVPPPGQFAVYNALAGERELQVLSAGHFPYRGMTAEAAELDANRARFFGEWLTPAV
;
A
#
# COMPACT_ATOMS: atom_id res chain seq x y z
N MET A 1 -3.08 -20.60 21.74
CA MET A 1 -3.58 -19.21 21.67
C MET A 1 -2.70 -18.38 22.57
N ALA A 2 -1.85 -17.53 22.01
CA ALA A 2 -1.03 -16.64 22.81
C ALA A 2 -1.95 -15.61 23.49
N SER A 3 -1.88 -15.51 24.82
CA SER A 3 -2.45 -14.37 25.55
C SER A 3 -1.80 -13.10 25.01
N PRO A 4 -2.53 -11.99 24.80
CA PRO A 4 -1.92 -10.74 24.39
C PRO A 4 -0.88 -10.37 25.45
N VAL A 5 0.40 -10.44 25.09
CA VAL A 5 1.46 -9.91 25.93
C VAL A 5 1.20 -8.42 26.01
N ALA A 6 0.84 -7.91 27.18
CA ALA A 6 0.73 -6.48 27.39
C ALA A 6 2.11 -5.87 27.10
N LEU A 7 2.24 -5.21 25.94
CA LEU A 7 3.46 -4.53 25.54
C LEU A 7 3.57 -3.26 26.38
N ALA A 8 4.67 -3.08 27.08
CA ALA A 8 4.91 -1.87 27.87
C ALA A 8 5.10 -0.67 26.93
N HIS A 9 4.35 0.41 27.15
CA HIS A 9 4.41 1.62 26.36
C HIS A 9 4.02 2.86 27.18
N ASP A 10 4.40 4.04 26.68
CA ASP A 10 4.11 5.34 27.31
C ASP A 10 3.05 6.15 26.55
N PHE A 11 2.41 5.57 25.53
CA PHE A 11 1.31 6.25 24.82
C PHE A 11 0.17 6.63 25.77
N PRO A 12 -0.45 7.82 25.62
CA PRO A 12 -1.55 8.27 26.49
C PRO A 12 -2.90 7.62 26.15
N PHE A 13 -2.88 6.57 25.32
CA PHE A 13 -4.03 5.78 24.89
C PHE A 13 -3.59 4.32 24.77
N ASP A 14 -4.55 3.39 24.71
CA ASP A 14 -4.31 1.97 24.45
C ASP A 14 -4.18 1.71 22.94
N PRO A 15 -2.99 1.30 22.41
CA PRO A 15 -2.79 0.99 21.00
C PRO A 15 -3.47 -0.30 20.50
N ALA A 16 -4.01 -1.12 21.41
CA ALA A 16 -4.92 -2.22 21.07
C ALA A 16 -6.40 -1.77 21.06
N HIS A 17 -6.71 -0.55 21.53
CA HIS A 17 -8.05 0.03 21.60
C HIS A 17 -9.10 -0.85 22.29
N GLY A 18 -8.70 -1.56 23.35
CA GLY A 18 -9.55 -2.46 24.13
C GLY A 18 -9.83 -3.82 23.48
N TYR A 19 -9.28 -4.09 22.30
CA TYR A 19 -9.40 -5.40 21.64
C TYR A 19 -8.41 -6.39 22.27
N THR A 20 -8.92 -7.51 22.77
CA THR A 20 -8.11 -8.50 23.51
C THR A 20 -7.57 -9.63 22.64
N GLY A 21 -7.90 -9.63 21.35
CA GLY A 21 -7.45 -10.67 20.42
C GLY A 21 -8.13 -10.60 19.04
N PRO A 22 -7.67 -11.44 18.11
CA PRO A 22 -8.11 -11.42 16.71
C PRO A 22 -9.62 -11.71 16.55
N ASP A 23 -10.22 -12.56 17.39
CA ASP A 23 -11.65 -12.92 17.28
C ASP A 23 -12.61 -11.72 17.38
N GLN A 24 -12.22 -10.66 18.08
CA GLN A 24 -12.99 -9.41 18.17
C GLN A 24 -12.73 -8.54 16.94
N LEU A 25 -11.47 -8.43 16.52
CA LEU A 25 -11.04 -7.62 15.37
C LEU A 25 -11.59 -8.18 14.04
N LEU A 26 -11.70 -9.51 13.92
CA LEU A 26 -12.28 -10.22 12.77
C LEU A 26 -13.80 -9.97 12.58
N LYS A 27 -14.44 -9.26 13.52
CA LYS A 27 -15.86 -8.87 13.43
C LYS A 27 -16.06 -7.41 13.03
N VAL A 28 -14.98 -6.63 12.87
CA VAL A 28 -15.06 -5.22 12.50
C VAL A 28 -15.43 -5.10 11.01
N PRO A 29 -16.59 -4.53 10.66
CA PRO A 29 -17.01 -4.43 9.26
C PRO A 29 -16.37 -3.24 8.55
N ALA A 30 -16.41 -3.25 7.22
CA ALA A 30 -16.23 -2.03 6.42
C ALA A 30 -17.49 -1.14 6.50
N PRO A 31 -17.34 0.19 6.45
CA PRO A 31 -18.47 1.10 6.33
C PRO A 31 -19.07 1.07 4.90
N PRO A 32 -20.32 1.56 4.73
CA PRO A 32 -20.96 1.59 3.41
C PRO A 32 -20.34 2.65 2.48
N ALA A 33 -20.13 2.26 1.23
CA ALA A 33 -19.62 3.16 0.19
C ALA A 33 -20.61 4.30 -0.14
N PRO A 34 -20.11 5.49 -0.53
CA PRO A 34 -20.89 6.47 -1.28
C PRO A 34 -21.51 5.87 -2.56
N ALA A 35 -22.63 6.43 -3.01
CA ALA A 35 -23.39 5.89 -4.15
C ALA A 35 -22.59 5.87 -5.47
N ASP A 36 -21.72 6.85 -5.69
CA ASP A 36 -20.88 7.00 -6.88
C ASP A 36 -19.40 6.62 -6.62
N PHE A 37 -19.12 5.87 -5.55
CA PHE A 37 -17.75 5.48 -5.15
C PHE A 37 -16.97 4.77 -6.26
N GLU A 38 -17.60 3.82 -6.95
CA GLU A 38 -16.96 3.07 -8.03
C GLU A 38 -16.70 3.93 -9.26
N VAL A 39 -17.67 4.77 -9.62
CA VAL A 39 -17.52 5.71 -10.73
C VAL A 39 -16.33 6.62 -10.47
N PHE A 40 -16.26 7.20 -9.26
CA PHE A 40 -15.16 8.04 -8.82
C PHE A 40 -13.77 7.38 -9.00
N TRP A 41 -13.61 6.13 -8.52
CA TRP A 41 -12.32 5.44 -8.61
C TRP A 41 -11.99 4.93 -10.01
N ARG A 42 -12.99 4.44 -10.77
CA ARG A 42 -12.80 4.00 -12.15
C ARG A 42 -12.41 5.18 -13.06
N ASP A 43 -12.99 6.35 -12.85
CA ASP A 43 -12.61 7.56 -13.59
C ASP A 43 -11.17 7.97 -13.29
N ARG A 44 -10.75 7.92 -12.01
CA ARG A 44 -9.35 8.15 -11.63
C ARG A 44 -8.41 7.14 -12.29
N TYR A 45 -8.76 5.85 -12.26
CA TYR A 45 -8.00 4.78 -12.89
C TYR A 45 -7.85 4.99 -14.39
N ALA A 46 -8.94 5.32 -15.09
CA ALA A 46 -8.94 5.58 -16.52
C ALA A 46 -8.00 6.74 -16.88
N ARG A 47 -8.01 7.83 -16.11
CA ARG A 47 -7.07 8.95 -16.29
C ARG A 47 -5.61 8.52 -16.12
N ALA A 48 -5.30 7.72 -15.10
CA ALA A 48 -3.93 7.22 -14.89
C ALA A 48 -3.47 6.27 -16.01
N ARG A 49 -4.36 5.40 -16.51
CA ARG A 49 -4.06 4.50 -17.63
C ARG A 49 -3.84 5.21 -18.96
N ALA A 50 -4.34 6.43 -19.11
CA ALA A 50 -4.12 7.27 -20.30
C ALA A 50 -2.80 8.07 -20.25
N VAL A 51 -2.07 8.04 -19.13
CA VAL A 51 -0.77 8.72 -19.02
C VAL A 51 0.29 7.97 -19.81
N ASP A 52 0.98 8.69 -20.69
CA ASP A 52 2.24 8.25 -21.29
C ASP A 52 3.36 8.41 -20.26
N THR A 53 3.75 7.31 -19.60
CA THR A 53 4.60 7.38 -18.41
C THR A 53 6.07 7.64 -18.72
N ARG A 54 6.52 7.39 -19.96
CA ARG A 54 7.87 7.69 -20.45
C ARG A 54 8.96 7.38 -19.42
N PRO A 55 9.07 6.11 -18.95
CA PRO A 55 10.06 5.77 -17.95
C PRO A 55 11.46 6.04 -18.48
N VAL A 56 12.31 6.63 -17.63
CA VAL A 56 13.73 6.85 -17.92
C VAL A 56 14.54 6.14 -16.84
N LEU A 57 15.31 5.15 -17.27
CA LEU A 57 16.20 4.39 -16.41
C LEU A 57 17.53 5.13 -16.25
N GLY A 58 17.92 5.39 -15.01
CA GLY A 58 19.20 5.96 -14.65
C GLY A 58 20.32 4.91 -14.59
N PRO A 59 21.54 5.34 -14.21
CA PRO A 59 22.64 4.40 -13.96
C PRO A 59 22.29 3.42 -12.83
N VAL A 60 23.03 2.32 -12.77
CA VAL A 60 23.01 1.42 -11.62
C VAL A 60 23.50 2.20 -10.40
N GLU A 61 22.67 2.24 -9.36
CA GLU A 61 23.01 2.85 -8.07
C GLU A 61 23.60 1.82 -7.11
N GLU A 62 23.12 0.57 -7.20
CA GLU A 62 23.53 -0.52 -6.32
C GLU A 62 23.30 -1.89 -6.99
N GLU A 63 24.07 -2.90 -6.60
CA GLU A 63 23.81 -4.30 -6.89
C GLU A 63 23.92 -5.10 -5.58
N ARG A 64 22.84 -5.79 -5.18
CA ARG A 64 22.82 -6.64 -3.99
C ARG A 64 21.87 -7.81 -4.18
N ASP A 65 22.12 -8.92 -3.48
CA ASP A 65 21.22 -10.08 -3.40
C ASP A 65 20.69 -10.58 -4.77
N GLY A 66 21.53 -10.49 -5.81
CA GLY A 66 21.19 -10.93 -7.17
C GLY A 66 20.32 -9.97 -7.98
N VAL A 67 20.16 -8.71 -7.56
CA VAL A 67 19.45 -7.67 -8.31
C VAL A 67 20.32 -6.44 -8.56
N ARG A 68 20.20 -5.87 -9.76
CA ARG A 68 20.73 -4.54 -10.12
C ARG A 68 19.66 -3.50 -9.92
N ILE A 69 19.97 -2.47 -9.14
CA ILE A 69 19.04 -1.43 -8.74
C ILE A 69 19.42 -0.14 -9.45
N HIS A 70 18.49 0.37 -10.24
CA HIS A 70 18.61 1.61 -10.98
C HIS A 70 17.72 2.68 -10.37
N GLY A 71 18.14 3.94 -10.44
CA GLY A 71 17.19 5.04 -10.36
C GLY A 71 16.22 4.98 -11.53
N ILE A 72 14.95 5.27 -11.31
CA ILE A 72 13.95 5.42 -12.38
C ILE A 72 13.15 6.68 -12.16
N THR A 73 12.79 7.34 -13.26
CA THR A 73 11.78 8.39 -13.24
C THR A 73 10.66 8.04 -14.21
N TYR A 74 9.43 8.45 -13.90
CA TYR A 74 8.24 8.22 -14.72
C TYR A 74 7.24 9.38 -14.53
N THR A 75 6.36 9.58 -15.50
CA THR A 75 5.33 10.61 -15.49
C THR A 75 4.03 10.03 -14.93
N SER A 76 3.38 10.78 -14.03
CA SER A 76 2.09 10.44 -13.44
C SER A 76 1.01 11.45 -13.87
N VAL A 77 -0.21 11.27 -13.36
CA VAL A 77 -1.35 12.17 -13.62
C VAL A 77 -1.01 13.62 -13.27
N GLY A 78 -1.48 14.55 -14.10
CA GLY A 78 -1.13 15.97 -14.00
C GLY A 78 0.23 16.34 -14.61
N GLY A 79 0.91 15.39 -15.28
CA GLY A 79 2.22 15.63 -15.90
C GLY A 79 3.38 15.68 -14.90
N VAL A 80 3.13 15.30 -13.65
CA VAL A 80 4.12 15.27 -12.58
C VAL A 80 5.17 14.20 -12.88
N ARG A 81 6.45 14.57 -12.78
CA ARG A 81 7.57 13.62 -12.89
C ARG A 81 7.93 13.11 -11.50
N LEU A 82 7.78 11.80 -11.30
CA LEU A 82 8.11 11.11 -10.06
C LEU A 82 9.31 10.20 -10.27
N GLY A 83 10.03 9.95 -9.19
CA GLY A 83 11.17 9.07 -9.13
C GLY A 83 10.94 7.85 -8.24
N GLY A 84 11.95 7.00 -8.21
CA GLY A 84 12.03 5.82 -7.37
C GLY A 84 13.20 4.96 -7.79
N TRP A 85 13.05 3.65 -7.61
CA TRP A 85 14.01 2.65 -8.07
C TRP A 85 13.36 1.57 -8.91
N LEU A 86 14.12 1.02 -9.85
CA LEU A 86 13.79 -0.19 -10.59
C LEU A 86 14.86 -1.24 -10.27
N ALA A 87 14.46 -2.31 -9.61
CA ALA A 87 15.30 -3.48 -9.40
C ALA A 87 15.06 -4.49 -10.53
N LEU A 88 16.13 -4.94 -11.17
CA LEU A 88 16.13 -5.95 -12.21
C LEU A 88 17.00 -7.14 -11.76
N PRO A 89 16.69 -8.38 -12.18
CA PRO A 89 17.61 -9.50 -11.99
C PRO A 89 19.02 -9.15 -12.51
N ALA A 90 20.05 -9.42 -11.71
CA ALA A 90 21.43 -9.23 -12.15
C ALA A 90 21.76 -10.15 -13.33
N GLU A 91 21.24 -11.38 -13.27
CA GLU A 91 21.36 -12.42 -14.29
C GLU A 91 19.99 -13.03 -14.65
N GLY A 92 19.88 -13.50 -15.90
CA GLY A 92 18.68 -14.18 -16.40
C GLY A 92 17.53 -13.24 -16.79
N PRO A 93 16.46 -13.79 -17.39
CA PRO A 93 15.30 -13.01 -17.84
C PRO A 93 14.37 -12.63 -16.68
N VAL A 94 13.61 -11.56 -16.87
CA VAL A 94 12.52 -11.22 -15.95
C VAL A 94 11.36 -12.20 -16.11
N ARG A 95 10.89 -12.75 -14.99
CA ARG A 95 9.76 -13.69 -14.91
C ARG A 95 8.52 -13.11 -14.23
N TYR A 96 8.74 -12.20 -13.29
CA TYR A 96 7.68 -11.58 -12.48
C TYR A 96 7.91 -10.07 -12.41
N GLY A 97 6.84 -9.31 -12.19
CA GLY A 97 6.90 -7.88 -11.97
C GLY A 97 6.23 -7.50 -10.65
N PHE A 98 6.84 -6.62 -9.87
CA PHE A 98 6.29 -6.12 -8.61
C PHE A 98 6.20 -4.61 -8.57
N VAL A 99 5.12 -4.09 -7.99
CA VAL A 99 5.03 -2.69 -7.53
C VAL A 99 5.10 -2.70 -6.02
N VAL A 100 6.07 -1.96 -5.45
CA VAL A 100 6.35 -1.93 -4.02
C VAL A 100 6.06 -0.53 -3.46
N GLY A 101 4.89 -0.36 -2.86
CA GLY A 101 4.53 0.86 -2.13
C GLY A 101 5.41 1.07 -0.89
N HIS A 102 5.36 2.26 -0.30
CA HIS A 102 6.17 2.63 0.87
C HIS A 102 5.31 3.14 2.03
N GLY A 103 5.87 3.13 3.24
CA GLY A 103 5.25 3.75 4.43
C GLY A 103 5.23 5.29 4.36
N TYR A 104 4.50 5.95 5.25
CA TYR A 104 4.54 7.42 5.34
C TYR A 104 5.98 7.88 5.64
N GLY A 105 6.43 8.96 5.00
CA GLY A 105 7.83 9.43 5.05
C GLY A 105 8.66 9.06 3.81
N GLY A 106 8.12 8.27 2.89
CA GLY A 106 8.76 7.99 1.62
C GLY A 106 9.84 6.92 1.70
N ARG A 107 10.76 7.00 0.73
CA ARG A 107 11.97 6.19 0.67
C ARG A 107 13.16 7.12 0.44
N GLN A 108 14.24 6.88 1.17
CA GLN A 108 15.53 7.54 0.94
C GLN A 108 16.49 6.64 0.17
N ASP A 109 16.27 5.33 0.24
CA ASP A 109 17.00 4.29 -0.46
C ASP A 109 16.04 3.15 -0.88
N PRO A 110 16.48 2.17 -1.70
CA PRO A 110 15.63 1.08 -2.17
C PRO A 110 15.07 0.20 -1.04
N GLY A 111 15.73 0.16 0.13
CA GLY A 111 15.24 -0.47 1.35
C GLY A 111 15.28 -2.00 1.37
N ARG A 112 14.91 -2.57 2.52
CA ARG A 112 14.90 -4.02 2.79
C ARG A 112 13.87 -4.82 1.98
N ASP A 113 13.02 -4.16 1.20
CA ASP A 113 11.97 -4.82 0.41
C ASP A 113 12.54 -5.53 -0.83
N LEU A 114 13.85 -5.38 -1.07
CA LEU A 114 14.61 -6.10 -2.09
C LEU A 114 15.54 -7.15 -1.44
N PRO A 115 15.72 -8.32 -2.08
CA PRO A 115 15.15 -8.71 -3.38
C PRO A 115 13.64 -9.02 -3.29
N PRO A 116 12.89 -8.96 -4.41
CA PRO A 116 11.46 -9.26 -4.40
C PRO A 116 11.19 -10.74 -4.05
N PRO A 117 9.94 -11.11 -3.72
CA PRO A 117 9.63 -12.42 -3.14
C PRO A 117 9.91 -13.63 -4.03
N LEU A 118 9.99 -13.42 -5.35
CA LEU A 118 10.17 -14.49 -6.34
C LEU A 118 11.47 -14.29 -7.12
N PRO A 119 12.23 -15.36 -7.40
CA PRO A 119 13.49 -15.27 -8.14
C PRO A 119 13.25 -14.88 -9.60
N GLY A 120 14.05 -13.95 -10.12
CA GLY A 120 13.88 -13.39 -11.46
C GLY A 120 12.77 -12.34 -11.55
N ALA A 121 12.37 -11.76 -10.42
CA ALA A 121 11.43 -10.65 -10.38
C ALA A 121 12.11 -9.31 -10.68
N ALA A 122 11.46 -8.50 -11.51
CA ALA A 122 11.68 -7.05 -11.53
C ALA A 122 10.75 -6.38 -10.52
N ALA A 123 11.19 -5.27 -9.92
CA ALA A 123 10.35 -4.49 -9.00
C ALA A 123 10.56 -3.00 -9.20
N ILE A 124 9.45 -2.26 -9.33
CA ILE A 124 9.46 -0.80 -9.24
C ILE A 124 9.07 -0.37 -7.82
N LEU A 125 9.87 0.51 -7.24
CA LEU A 125 9.69 1.08 -5.91
C LEU A 125 9.44 2.59 -6.07
N PRO A 126 8.21 3.00 -6.44
CA PRO A 126 7.90 4.40 -6.66
C PRO A 126 7.91 5.19 -5.35
N CYS A 127 8.42 6.41 -5.37
CA CYS A 127 8.09 7.41 -4.35
C CYS A 127 6.86 8.18 -4.81
N VAL A 128 5.73 8.04 -4.11
CA VAL A 128 4.49 8.76 -4.50
C VAL A 128 4.64 10.26 -4.27
N ARG A 129 3.80 11.07 -4.92
CA ARG A 129 3.91 12.53 -4.85
C ARG A 129 3.90 13.08 -3.42
N GLY A 130 4.79 14.03 -3.17
CA GLY A 130 5.09 14.62 -1.87
C GLY A 130 6.13 13.85 -1.05
N MET A 131 6.45 12.59 -1.37
CA MET A 131 7.20 11.72 -0.45
C MET A 131 8.69 11.63 -0.79
N GLY A 132 9.53 12.12 0.13
CA GLY A 132 10.98 12.10 -0.02
C GLY A 132 11.50 12.92 -1.20
N GLU A 133 12.80 12.85 -1.47
CA GLU A 133 13.41 13.62 -2.56
C GLU A 133 12.86 13.22 -3.93
N ARG A 134 12.72 11.90 -4.17
CA ARG A 134 12.27 11.36 -5.47
C ARG A 134 10.78 11.51 -5.73
N GLY A 135 9.97 11.76 -4.70
CA GLY A 135 8.54 12.05 -4.83
C GLY A 135 8.20 13.53 -4.74
N ARG A 136 9.19 14.43 -4.60
CA ARG A 136 8.96 15.86 -4.34
C ARG A 136 8.13 16.50 -5.47
N VAL A 137 7.09 17.21 -5.07
CA VAL A 137 6.26 18.05 -5.94
C VAL A 137 6.08 19.39 -5.25
N ASP A 138 6.34 20.48 -5.98
CA ASP A 138 6.24 21.83 -5.42
C ASP A 138 4.82 22.09 -4.86
N GLY A 139 4.78 22.58 -3.64
CA GLY A 139 3.53 22.89 -2.93
C GLY A 139 2.86 21.69 -2.24
N ILE A 140 3.29 20.45 -2.47
CA ILE A 140 2.82 19.28 -1.71
C ILE A 140 3.78 19.03 -0.53
N PRO A 141 3.30 19.05 0.73
CA PRO A 141 4.15 18.81 1.91
C PRO A 141 4.81 17.42 1.90
N ASP A 142 6.00 17.31 2.49
CA ASP A 142 6.74 16.05 2.64
C ASP A 142 6.69 15.45 4.06
N LEU A 143 6.01 16.13 4.98
CA LEU A 143 5.70 15.63 6.32
C LEU A 143 4.33 14.93 6.33
N ALA A 144 4.26 13.74 6.94
CA ALA A 144 3.08 12.88 6.91
C ALA A 144 1.81 13.58 7.42
N ASP A 145 1.92 14.36 8.50
CA ASP A 145 0.80 15.03 9.17
C ASP A 145 0.23 16.17 8.33
N GLU A 146 1.06 16.82 7.52
CA GLU A 146 0.64 17.89 6.61
C GLU A 146 0.19 17.35 5.26
N HIS A 147 0.91 16.35 4.74
CA HIS A 147 0.60 15.70 3.46
C HIS A 147 -0.78 15.07 3.48
N VAL A 148 -1.13 14.33 4.53
CA VAL A 148 -2.45 13.69 4.65
C VAL A 148 -3.60 14.70 4.74
N LEU A 149 -3.35 15.99 4.91
CA LEU A 149 -4.37 17.04 4.89
C LEU A 149 -4.39 17.81 3.56
N TYR A 150 -3.44 17.55 2.67
CA TYR A 150 -3.31 18.29 1.42
C TYR A 150 -4.50 18.04 0.49
N GLY A 151 -5.28 19.09 0.25
CA GLY A 151 -6.47 19.04 -0.60
C GLY A 151 -7.65 18.27 0.00
N ILE A 152 -7.64 17.95 1.31
CA ILE A 152 -8.65 17.11 1.98
C ILE A 152 -10.08 17.68 1.94
N GLY A 153 -10.22 18.99 1.68
CA GLY A 153 -11.53 19.66 1.57
C GLY A 153 -12.36 19.23 0.35
N SER A 154 -11.79 18.51 -0.63
CA SER A 154 -12.53 17.96 -1.75
C SER A 154 -11.99 16.60 -2.19
N ARG A 155 -12.89 15.67 -2.52
CA ARG A 155 -12.53 14.36 -3.08
C ARG A 155 -11.76 14.43 -4.39
N ASP A 156 -11.85 15.56 -5.10
CA ASP A 156 -11.18 15.75 -6.38
C ASP A 156 -9.73 16.22 -6.20
N SER A 157 -9.46 17.05 -5.19
CA SER A 157 -8.13 17.61 -4.89
C SER A 157 -7.33 16.82 -3.85
N TYR A 158 -7.95 15.87 -3.14
CA TYR A 158 -7.29 15.20 -2.04
C TYR A 158 -6.11 14.34 -2.50
N VAL A 159 -4.92 14.60 -1.93
CA VAL A 159 -3.65 14.03 -2.40
C VAL A 159 -3.62 12.51 -2.42
N ILE A 160 -4.37 11.85 -1.54
CA ILE A 160 -4.41 10.38 -1.46
C ILE A 160 -4.93 9.77 -2.77
N GLY A 161 -5.91 10.41 -3.42
CA GLY A 161 -6.41 9.93 -4.72
C GLY A 161 -5.39 10.01 -5.83
N ASP A 162 -4.45 10.93 -5.69
CA ASP A 162 -3.38 11.15 -6.64
C ASP A 162 -2.17 10.24 -6.34
N CYS A 163 -1.86 9.96 -5.07
CA CYS A 163 -0.89 8.94 -4.67
C CYS A 163 -1.32 7.53 -5.12
N VAL A 164 -2.62 7.22 -5.11
CA VAL A 164 -3.15 5.99 -5.70
C VAL A 164 -2.90 5.96 -7.21
N ALA A 165 -3.10 7.09 -7.90
CA ALA A 165 -2.81 7.20 -9.33
C ALA A 165 -1.32 7.04 -9.65
N ASP A 166 -0.44 7.47 -8.77
CA ASP A 166 1.01 7.27 -8.90
C ASP A 166 1.37 5.78 -8.93
N LEU A 167 0.70 4.94 -8.13
CA LEU A 167 0.92 3.48 -8.16
C LEU A 167 0.47 2.84 -9.48
N TRP A 168 -0.67 3.27 -10.04
CA TRP A 168 -1.11 2.78 -11.36
C TRP A 168 -0.16 3.21 -12.48
N CYS A 169 0.38 4.44 -12.39
CA CYS A 169 1.37 4.95 -13.33
C CYS A 169 2.71 4.20 -13.15
N ALA A 170 3.13 3.90 -11.94
CA ALA A 170 4.31 3.08 -11.67
C ALA A 170 4.19 1.68 -12.27
N ALA A 171 3.01 1.06 -12.17
CA ALA A 171 2.75 -0.21 -12.84
C ALA A 171 2.86 -0.09 -14.38
N SER A 172 2.45 1.04 -14.97
CA SER A 172 2.60 1.28 -16.42
C SER A 172 4.07 1.46 -16.78
N ALA A 173 4.79 2.28 -16.02
CA ALA A 173 6.22 2.52 -16.16
C ALA A 173 7.03 1.21 -16.06
N LEU A 174 6.68 0.30 -15.14
CA LEU A 174 7.31 -1.02 -15.04
C LEU A 174 7.09 -1.84 -16.33
N THR A 175 5.86 -1.90 -16.83
CA THR A 175 5.53 -2.68 -18.05
C THR A 175 6.10 -2.08 -19.33
N GLU A 176 6.34 -0.76 -19.35
CA GLU A 176 7.00 -0.06 -20.45
C GLU A 176 8.54 -0.23 -20.40
N ALA A 177 9.12 -0.21 -19.19
CA ALA A 177 10.56 -0.36 -19.00
C ALA A 177 11.06 -1.81 -19.11
N VAL A 178 10.19 -2.80 -18.88
CA VAL A 178 10.54 -4.22 -18.86
C VAL A 178 9.73 -4.99 -19.91
N PRO A 179 10.33 -5.30 -21.08
CA PRO A 179 9.63 -5.91 -22.22
C PRO A 179 8.89 -7.21 -21.90
N GLU A 180 9.45 -8.05 -21.03
CA GLU A 180 8.86 -9.31 -20.58
C GLU A 180 7.51 -9.11 -19.87
N LEU A 181 7.25 -7.91 -19.35
CA LEU A 181 6.03 -7.55 -18.62
C LEU A 181 5.03 -6.76 -19.48
N ALA A 182 5.36 -6.39 -20.73
CA ALA A 182 4.53 -5.52 -21.57
C ALA A 182 3.11 -6.06 -21.84
N GLY A 183 2.93 -7.37 -21.75
CA GLY A 183 1.63 -8.04 -21.89
C GLY A 183 0.76 -8.05 -20.64
N ALA A 184 1.19 -7.45 -19.52
CA ALA A 184 0.47 -7.55 -18.26
C ALA A 184 -0.97 -7.06 -18.34
N GLY A 185 -1.89 -7.83 -17.76
CA GLY A 185 -3.34 -7.56 -17.79
C GLY A 185 -4.06 -7.99 -19.08
N ARG A 186 -3.35 -8.51 -20.09
CA ARG A 186 -3.97 -9.19 -21.25
C ARG A 186 -4.27 -10.65 -20.93
N PRO A 187 -5.28 -11.28 -21.57
CA PRO A 187 -5.50 -12.72 -21.45
C PRO A 187 -4.23 -13.51 -21.81
N GLY A 188 -3.77 -14.37 -20.91
CA GLY A 188 -2.53 -15.15 -21.07
C GLY A 188 -1.22 -14.37 -20.91
N GLY A 189 -1.27 -13.06 -20.59
CA GLY A 189 -0.10 -12.27 -20.25
C GLY A 189 0.36 -12.46 -18.80
N PRO A 190 1.56 -11.95 -18.44
CA PRO A 190 2.04 -12.00 -17.07
C PRO A 190 1.14 -11.21 -16.12
N ARG A 191 1.18 -11.53 -14.83
CA ARG A 191 0.47 -10.80 -13.78
C ARG A 191 1.49 -10.24 -12.79
N LEU A 192 1.24 -9.02 -12.32
CA LEU A 192 2.10 -8.32 -11.39
C LEU A 192 1.77 -8.68 -9.93
N GLY A 193 2.76 -8.61 -9.04
CA GLY A 193 2.56 -8.63 -7.59
C GLY A 193 2.54 -7.22 -7.01
N TYR A 194 1.74 -7.01 -5.96
CA TYR A 194 1.76 -5.77 -5.19
C TYR A 194 2.27 -6.00 -3.77
N LEU A 195 3.17 -5.15 -3.28
CA LEU A 195 3.59 -5.12 -1.89
C LEU A 195 3.35 -3.72 -1.31
N GLY A 196 2.76 -3.62 -0.13
CA GLY A 196 2.62 -2.34 0.55
C GLY A 196 2.53 -2.49 2.07
N GLU A 197 3.24 -1.61 2.78
CA GLU A 197 3.21 -1.51 4.25
C GLU A 197 2.62 -0.15 4.68
N SER A 198 1.76 -0.15 5.70
CA SER A 198 1.20 1.05 6.32
C SER A 198 0.50 1.97 5.30
N PHE A 199 1.14 3.08 4.92
CA PHE A 199 0.69 3.98 3.85
C PHE A 199 0.53 3.24 2.52
N GLY A 200 1.55 2.50 2.09
CA GLY A 200 1.51 1.67 0.89
C GLY A 200 0.44 0.58 1.00
N GLY A 201 0.26 -0.02 2.18
CA GLY A 201 -0.82 -1.00 2.39
C GLY A 201 -2.22 -0.38 2.18
N GLY A 202 -2.45 0.82 2.71
CA GLY A 202 -3.70 1.56 2.50
C GLY A 202 -3.90 2.01 1.05
N LEU A 203 -2.85 2.55 0.40
CA LEU A 203 -2.90 2.92 -1.00
C LEU A 203 -3.16 1.70 -1.91
N GLY A 204 -2.54 0.55 -1.61
CA GLY A 204 -2.78 -0.70 -2.31
C GLY A 204 -4.23 -1.17 -2.22
N ALA A 205 -4.82 -1.15 -1.02
CA ALA A 205 -6.24 -1.46 -0.83
C ALA A 205 -7.17 -0.54 -1.63
N LEU A 206 -6.81 0.75 -1.79
CA LEU A 206 -7.54 1.69 -2.62
C LEU A 206 -7.29 1.49 -4.13
N ALA A 207 -6.09 1.06 -4.53
CA ALA A 207 -5.65 1.01 -5.93
C ALA A 207 -6.08 -0.27 -6.66
N LEU A 208 -5.98 -1.42 -6.00
CA LEU A 208 -6.07 -2.73 -6.64
C LEU A 208 -7.48 -3.18 -7.09
N PRO A 209 -8.61 -2.74 -6.49
CA PRO A 209 -9.94 -3.18 -6.94
C PRO A 209 -10.29 -2.84 -8.39
N TRP A 210 -9.55 -1.92 -9.00
CA TRP A 210 -9.82 -1.39 -10.34
C TRP A 210 -8.78 -1.82 -11.37
N GLU A 211 -7.82 -2.65 -10.96
CA GLU A 211 -6.59 -2.89 -11.69
C GLU A 211 -6.44 -4.37 -12.08
N SER A 212 -6.51 -4.66 -13.37
CA SER A 212 -6.47 -6.03 -13.89
C SER A 212 -5.06 -6.60 -14.07
N ARG A 213 -4.02 -5.75 -14.01
CA ARG A 213 -2.63 -6.19 -14.23
C ARG A 213 -2.06 -7.06 -13.12
N PHE A 214 -2.60 -6.96 -11.90
CA PHE A 214 -2.07 -7.67 -10.74
C PHE A 214 -2.69 -9.06 -10.59
N GLY A 215 -1.92 -10.03 -10.09
CA GLY A 215 -2.35 -11.42 -9.83
C GLY A 215 -2.41 -11.77 -8.34
N ALA A 216 -1.66 -11.04 -7.50
CA ALA A 216 -1.68 -11.18 -6.06
C ALA A 216 -1.20 -9.91 -5.37
N ALA A 217 -1.54 -9.74 -4.10
CA ALA A 217 -1.08 -8.63 -3.28
C ALA A 217 -0.73 -9.04 -1.85
N GLN A 218 0.18 -8.31 -1.23
CA GLN A 218 0.37 -8.29 0.21
C GLN A 218 0.14 -6.87 0.75
N LEU A 219 -0.69 -6.78 1.80
CA LEU A 219 -0.94 -5.54 2.55
C LEU A 219 -0.51 -5.75 4.01
N THR A 220 0.55 -5.07 4.44
CA THR A 220 1.04 -5.10 5.83
C THR A 220 0.54 -3.87 6.57
N VAL A 221 -0.12 -4.07 7.72
CA VAL A 221 -0.69 -3.05 8.61
C VAL A 221 -1.39 -1.90 7.85
N PRO A 222 -2.32 -2.20 6.91
CA PRO A 222 -2.84 -1.19 5.97
C PRO A 222 -3.57 -0.06 6.69
N THR A 223 -3.20 1.19 6.38
CA THR A 223 -3.88 2.38 6.89
C THR A 223 -5.14 2.73 6.08
N PHE A 224 -5.83 3.81 6.46
CA PHE A 224 -7.08 4.30 5.84
C PHE A 224 -8.30 3.35 5.94
N GLY A 225 -8.22 2.25 6.69
CA GLY A 225 -9.35 1.37 6.92
C GLY A 225 -10.35 1.95 7.92
N ASN A 226 -11.65 1.91 7.58
CA ASN A 226 -12.77 2.28 8.44
C ASN A 226 -12.63 3.68 9.06
N HIS A 227 -12.68 4.72 8.23
CA HIS A 227 -12.60 6.13 8.63
C HIS A 227 -13.59 6.52 9.74
N PRO A 228 -14.87 6.11 9.74
CA PRO A 228 -15.78 6.40 10.84
C PRO A 228 -15.24 5.95 12.20
N LEU A 229 -14.63 4.76 12.25
CA LEU A 229 -13.98 4.26 13.46
C LEU A 229 -12.63 4.96 13.70
N ARG A 230 -11.78 5.09 12.68
CA ARG A 230 -10.47 5.74 12.75
C ARG A 230 -10.56 7.16 13.32
N LEU A 231 -11.59 7.92 12.96
CA LEU A 231 -11.81 9.28 13.46
C LEU A 231 -12.04 9.33 14.98
N THR A 232 -12.46 8.22 15.60
CA THR A 232 -12.68 8.12 17.04
C THR A 232 -11.44 7.65 17.81
N LEU A 233 -10.52 6.94 17.17
CA LEU A 233 -9.41 6.24 17.83
C LEU A 233 -8.12 7.08 17.83
N PRO A 234 -7.62 7.53 19.00
CA PRO A 234 -6.34 8.23 19.09
C PRO A 234 -5.20 7.38 18.52
N CYS A 235 -4.30 7.99 17.78
CA CYS A 235 -3.10 7.33 17.28
C CYS A 235 -1.96 8.34 17.17
N THR A 236 -0.83 7.93 16.60
CA THR A 236 0.25 8.83 16.20
C THR A 236 0.21 9.12 14.70
N GLY A 237 0.94 10.16 14.27
CA GLY A 237 1.12 10.51 12.87
C GLY A 237 -0.16 10.89 12.13
N SER A 238 -0.21 10.55 10.83
CA SER A 238 -1.26 11.00 9.89
C SER A 238 -2.70 10.78 10.36
N GLY A 239 -2.98 9.71 11.12
CA GLY A 239 -4.32 9.47 11.63
C GLY A 239 -4.75 10.51 12.66
N GLU A 240 -3.84 10.95 13.54
CA GLU A 240 -4.15 11.99 14.53
C GLU A 240 -4.29 13.37 13.87
N ALA A 241 -3.47 13.67 12.85
CA ALA A 241 -3.63 14.89 12.06
C ALA A 241 -5.03 14.99 11.43
N VAL A 242 -5.51 13.89 10.82
CA VAL A 242 -6.88 13.81 10.26
C VAL A 242 -7.93 13.93 11.37
N ARG A 243 -7.75 13.30 12.54
CA ARG A 243 -8.67 13.43 13.68
C ARG A 243 -8.76 14.86 14.19
N ALA A 244 -7.63 15.53 14.36
CA ALA A 244 -7.56 16.92 14.79
C ALA A 244 -8.27 17.83 13.79
N HIS A 245 -7.97 17.69 12.50
CA HIS A 245 -8.61 18.45 11.44
C HIS A 245 -10.13 18.23 11.40
N HIS A 246 -10.60 16.98 11.53
CA HIS A 246 -12.02 16.63 11.56
C HIS A 246 -12.79 17.24 12.74
N ARG A 247 -12.16 17.48 13.90
CA ARG A 247 -12.83 18.16 15.04
C ARG A 247 -13.27 19.58 14.68
N GLU A 248 -12.56 20.23 13.78
CA GLU A 248 -12.82 21.59 13.32
C GLU A 248 -13.60 21.62 12.00
N HIS A 249 -13.46 20.57 11.18
CA HIS A 249 -13.98 20.49 9.81
C HIS A 249 -14.73 19.17 9.59
N SER A 250 -15.83 18.96 10.31
CA SER A 250 -16.57 17.67 10.30
C SER A 250 -17.05 17.22 8.91
N GLU A 251 -17.22 18.16 7.97
CA GLU A 251 -17.61 17.92 6.58
C GLU A 251 -16.58 17.08 5.80
N VAL A 252 -15.31 17.04 6.21
CA VAL A 252 -14.29 16.19 5.57
C VAL A 252 -14.61 14.71 5.66
N THR A 253 -15.49 14.28 6.58
CA THR A 253 -16.04 12.92 6.61
C THR A 253 -16.64 12.53 5.25
N GLY A 254 -17.30 13.47 4.56
CA GLY A 254 -17.84 13.23 3.22
C GLY A 254 -16.75 12.89 2.20
N VAL A 255 -15.58 13.51 2.32
CA VAL A 255 -14.41 13.24 1.47
C VAL A 255 -13.75 11.92 1.86
N LEU A 256 -13.47 11.71 3.15
CA LEU A 256 -12.78 10.53 3.67
C LEU A 256 -13.47 9.21 3.32
N ARG A 257 -14.80 9.20 3.19
CA ARG A 257 -15.56 8.02 2.72
C ARG A 257 -15.15 7.53 1.33
N TYR A 258 -14.62 8.39 0.45
CA TYR A 258 -14.08 7.98 -0.85
C TYR A 258 -12.69 7.36 -0.73
N PHE A 259 -11.99 7.58 0.37
CA PHE A 259 -10.62 7.12 0.62
C PHE A 259 -10.55 6.13 1.79
N ASP A 260 -11.64 5.40 2.01
CA ASP A 260 -11.71 4.33 2.99
C ASP A 260 -11.23 3.02 2.37
N ALA A 261 -10.08 2.54 2.85
CA ALA A 261 -9.43 1.33 2.34
C ALA A 261 -10.27 0.07 2.58
N ALA A 262 -11.05 0.00 3.67
CA ALA A 262 -11.90 -1.14 3.94
C ALA A 262 -13.11 -1.18 2.99
N THR A 263 -13.67 -0.01 2.68
CA THR A 263 -14.73 0.15 1.68
C THR A 263 -14.26 -0.23 0.27
N ALA A 264 -13.02 0.15 -0.10
CA ALA A 264 -12.42 -0.25 -1.37
C ALA A 264 -12.10 -1.76 -1.41
N ALA A 265 -11.56 -2.32 -0.32
CA ALA A 265 -11.27 -3.75 -0.20
C ALA A 265 -12.49 -4.66 -0.41
N GLY A 266 -13.70 -4.15 -0.13
CA GLY A 266 -14.99 -4.76 -0.51
C GLY A 266 -15.16 -5.11 -2.00
N ARG A 267 -14.26 -4.62 -2.86
CA ARG A 267 -14.24 -4.85 -4.31
C ARG A 267 -12.95 -5.52 -4.79
N LEU A 268 -12.06 -5.86 -3.87
CA LEU A 268 -10.79 -6.49 -4.18
C LEU A 268 -10.98 -8.00 -4.29
N GLU A 269 -11.20 -8.47 -5.52
CA GLU A 269 -11.30 -9.91 -5.86
C GLU A 269 -9.92 -10.59 -5.98
N LEU A 270 -8.85 -9.80 -6.01
CA LEU A 270 -7.48 -10.27 -6.12
C LEU A 270 -7.07 -11.08 -4.87
N PRO A 271 -6.42 -12.25 -5.01
CA PRO A 271 -5.81 -12.96 -3.90
C PRO A 271 -4.90 -12.04 -3.08
N THR A 272 -5.22 -11.88 -1.80
CA THR A 272 -4.53 -10.92 -0.94
C THR A 272 -4.09 -11.54 0.40
N LEU A 273 -2.78 -11.49 0.67
CA LEU A 273 -2.21 -11.75 1.99
C LEU A 273 -2.24 -10.46 2.81
N VAL A 274 -2.91 -10.45 3.94
CA VAL A 274 -2.87 -9.33 4.89
C VAL A 274 -2.04 -9.72 6.10
N ALA A 275 -1.12 -8.85 6.51
CA ALA A 275 -0.47 -8.94 7.81
C ALA A 275 -1.01 -7.82 8.69
N ALA A 276 -1.79 -8.14 9.74
CA ALA A 276 -2.43 -7.15 10.60
C ALA A 276 -1.98 -7.32 12.06
N ALA A 277 -1.74 -6.20 12.74
CA ALA A 277 -1.22 -6.20 14.10
C ALA A 277 -2.33 -6.13 15.15
N LEU A 278 -2.12 -6.79 16.29
CA LEU A 278 -3.01 -6.69 17.46
C LEU A 278 -2.76 -5.43 18.30
N PHE A 279 -1.59 -4.82 18.15
CA PHE A 279 -1.17 -3.61 18.83
C PHE A 279 -0.47 -2.69 17.82
N ASP A 280 -0.97 -1.47 17.62
CA ASP A 280 -0.30 -0.54 16.70
C ASP A 280 -0.62 0.92 17.08
N PRO A 281 0.37 1.72 17.50
CA PRO A 281 0.13 3.09 17.93
C PRO A 281 -0.11 4.07 16.76
N ALA A 282 0.26 3.70 15.52
CA ALA A 282 0.15 4.58 14.35
C ALA A 282 -1.05 4.25 13.48
N VAL A 283 -1.36 2.97 13.29
CA VAL A 283 -2.47 2.48 12.48
C VAL A 283 -3.39 1.63 13.34
N PRO A 284 -4.49 2.17 13.89
CA PRO A 284 -5.36 1.42 14.81
C PRO A 284 -5.75 0.02 14.29
N PRO A 285 -5.51 -1.07 15.05
CA PRO A 285 -5.81 -2.45 14.67
C PRO A 285 -7.20 -2.69 14.04
N PRO A 286 -8.32 -2.17 14.59
CA PRO A 286 -9.62 -2.45 13.98
C PRO A 286 -9.77 -1.87 12.56
N GLY A 287 -9.04 -0.81 12.21
CA GLY A 287 -8.97 -0.31 10.83
C GLY A 287 -8.25 -1.28 9.90
N GLN A 288 -7.13 -1.85 10.34
CA GLN A 288 -6.37 -2.86 9.59
C GLN A 288 -7.21 -4.11 9.32
N PHE A 289 -7.86 -4.62 10.38
CA PHE A 289 -8.72 -5.80 10.26
C PHE A 289 -9.98 -5.52 9.45
N ALA A 290 -10.55 -4.31 9.50
CA ALA A 290 -11.67 -3.95 8.62
C ALA A 290 -11.30 -4.07 7.13
N VAL A 291 -10.05 -3.76 6.74
CA VAL A 291 -9.57 -3.98 5.37
C VAL A 291 -9.57 -5.47 5.04
N TYR A 292 -8.96 -6.31 5.89
CA TYR A 292 -8.94 -7.77 5.69
C TYR A 292 -10.35 -8.38 5.64
N ASN A 293 -11.20 -8.03 6.60
CA ASN A 293 -12.56 -8.56 6.74
C ASN A 293 -13.44 -8.21 5.55
N ALA A 294 -13.14 -7.12 4.84
CA ALA A 294 -13.89 -6.66 3.68
C ALA A 294 -13.45 -7.28 2.35
N LEU A 295 -12.25 -7.85 2.26
CA LEU A 295 -11.75 -8.46 1.02
C LEU A 295 -12.79 -9.38 0.37
N ALA A 296 -13.05 -9.16 -0.92
CA ALA A 296 -14.06 -9.90 -1.68
C ALA A 296 -13.53 -11.21 -2.27
N GLY A 297 -12.23 -11.28 -2.55
CA GLY A 297 -11.56 -12.46 -3.10
C GLY A 297 -10.91 -13.36 -2.06
N GLU A 298 -10.08 -14.28 -2.55
CA GLU A 298 -9.24 -15.15 -1.73
C GLU A 298 -8.36 -14.32 -0.80
N ARG A 299 -8.32 -14.70 0.48
CA ARG A 299 -7.64 -13.92 1.50
C ARG A 299 -6.95 -14.81 2.51
N GLU A 300 -5.75 -14.40 2.89
CA GLU A 300 -4.99 -14.98 3.99
C GLU A 300 -4.65 -13.90 5.00
N LEU A 301 -4.62 -14.27 6.29
CA LEU A 301 -4.25 -13.38 7.37
C LEU A 301 -3.08 -13.94 8.16
N GLN A 302 -2.03 -13.13 8.27
CA GLN A 302 -1.01 -13.28 9.29
C GLN A 302 -1.26 -12.24 10.39
N VAL A 303 -1.47 -12.73 11.61
CA VAL A 303 -1.63 -11.84 12.77
C VAL A 303 -0.26 -11.55 13.35
N LEU A 304 0.08 -10.26 13.45
CA LEU A 304 1.31 -9.77 14.06
C LEU A 304 1.06 -9.38 15.51
N SER A 305 2.05 -9.56 16.38
CA SER A 305 1.97 -9.11 17.77
C SER A 305 1.88 -7.59 17.86
N ALA A 306 2.70 -6.86 17.09
CA ALA A 306 2.62 -5.40 17.00
C ALA A 306 3.02 -4.85 15.62
N GLY A 307 2.50 -3.68 15.30
CA GLY A 307 2.87 -2.83 14.17
C GLY A 307 3.37 -1.48 14.67
N HIS A 308 4.28 -0.83 13.92
CA HIS A 308 4.88 0.48 14.28
C HIS A 308 5.42 0.59 15.71
N PHE A 309 5.80 -0.54 16.32
CA PHE A 309 6.29 -0.61 17.68
C PHE A 309 7.35 -1.71 17.77
N PRO A 310 8.52 -1.49 18.40
CA PRO A 310 9.51 -2.53 18.62
C PRO A 310 9.02 -3.52 19.69
N TYR A 311 9.16 -4.81 19.44
CA TYR A 311 8.82 -5.85 20.42
C TYR A 311 9.72 -7.08 20.29
N ARG A 312 9.78 -7.85 21.37
CA ARG A 312 10.50 -9.12 21.38
C ARG A 312 9.78 -10.11 20.46
N GLY A 313 10.51 -10.65 19.49
CA GLY A 313 9.97 -11.61 18.51
C GLY A 313 9.72 -11.02 17.12
N MET A 314 9.81 -9.70 16.95
CA MET A 314 9.52 -9.05 15.67
C MET A 314 10.36 -9.56 14.50
N THR A 315 11.62 -9.95 14.73
CA THR A 315 12.49 -10.54 13.69
C THR A 315 11.99 -11.91 13.24
N ALA A 316 11.47 -12.72 14.17
CA ALA A 316 10.94 -14.04 13.85
C ALA A 316 9.59 -13.91 13.10
N GLU A 317 8.71 -13.02 13.54
CA GLU A 317 7.44 -12.74 12.84
C GLU A 317 7.68 -12.15 11.44
N ALA A 318 8.70 -11.28 11.28
CA ALA A 318 9.08 -10.76 9.96
C ALA A 318 9.61 -11.88 9.04
N ALA A 319 10.47 -12.77 9.54
CA ALA A 319 10.95 -13.91 8.76
C ALA A 319 9.81 -14.89 8.37
N GLU A 320 8.84 -15.10 9.27
CA GLU A 320 7.63 -15.87 8.97
C GLU A 320 6.79 -15.18 7.88
N LEU A 321 6.61 -13.86 7.98
CA LEU A 321 5.92 -13.08 6.95
C LEU A 321 6.63 -13.15 5.59
N ASP A 322 7.96 -13.11 5.57
CA ASP A 322 8.74 -13.24 4.35
C ASP A 322 8.57 -14.62 3.71
N ALA A 323 8.55 -15.68 4.51
CA ALA A 323 8.30 -17.04 4.04
C ALA A 323 6.87 -17.22 3.49
N ASN A 324 5.87 -16.71 4.23
CA ASN A 324 4.47 -16.73 3.79
C ASN A 324 4.27 -15.91 2.52
N ARG A 325 4.92 -14.74 2.42
CA ARG A 325 4.94 -13.90 1.22
C ARG A 325 5.45 -14.68 0.01
N ALA A 326 6.63 -15.28 0.12
CA ALA A 326 7.23 -16.02 -0.99
C ALA A 326 6.34 -17.20 -1.45
N ARG A 327 5.78 -17.96 -0.50
CA ARG A 327 4.82 -19.03 -0.81
C ARG A 327 3.58 -18.49 -1.52
N PHE A 328 2.96 -17.45 -0.96
CA PHE A 328 1.70 -16.88 -1.45
C PHE A 328 1.86 -16.36 -2.88
N PHE A 329 2.90 -15.57 -3.16
CA PHE A 329 3.14 -15.10 -4.53
C PHE A 329 3.52 -16.24 -5.48
N GLY A 330 4.23 -17.26 -5.00
CA GLY A 330 4.58 -18.42 -5.81
C GLY A 330 3.34 -19.19 -6.27
N GLU A 331 2.34 -19.33 -5.40
CA GLU A 331 1.06 -19.97 -5.69
C GLU A 331 0.23 -19.17 -6.71
N TRP A 332 0.16 -17.85 -6.55
CA TRP A 332 -0.77 -17.01 -7.32
C TRP A 332 -0.21 -16.36 -8.59
N LEU A 333 1.11 -16.21 -8.71
CA LEU A 333 1.75 -15.62 -9.90
C LEU A 333 2.37 -16.64 -10.83
N THR A 334 2.58 -17.89 -10.39
CA THR A 334 3.05 -18.95 -11.27
C THR A 334 1.86 -19.53 -12.04
N PRO A 335 1.86 -19.56 -13.39
CA PRO A 335 0.80 -20.20 -14.15
C PRO A 335 0.65 -21.67 -13.72
N ALA A 336 -0.58 -22.15 -13.59
CA ALA A 336 -0.83 -23.58 -13.45
C ALA A 336 -0.26 -24.31 -14.69
N VAL A 337 0.57 -25.34 -14.45
CA VAL A 337 1.17 -26.19 -15.49
C VAL A 337 0.10 -27.03 -16.18
#